data_AF-A0A093YXJ7-F1
#
_entry.id   AF-A0A093YXJ7-F1
#
_cell.length_a   1.000
_cell.length_b   1.000
_cell.length_c   1.000
_cell.angle_alpha   90.00
_cell.angle_beta   90.00
_cell.angle_gamma   90.00
#
_symmetry.space_group_name_H-M   'P 1'
#
loop_
_entity.id
_entity.type
_entity.pdbx_description
1 polymer ?
#
loop_
_entity_poly.entity_id
_entity_poly.type
_entity_poly.pdbx_seq_one_letter_code
_entity_poly.pdbx_strand_id
1 'polypeptide(L)'
;MILIDPTACDEAKPRCSKCVKNSRECTYGATDPSKDWRRNIVTFNASEPTEEQDKGASCRELDRPAAFNNGSRAMVPGNSSAAFSVPAQLPILMGDGYGIRDVQALSHFVDFTGNDLIGSHFLGNLWIQDGIQIAFNVCKPPVLPCGNLLISQNDFLMHAILMTSSTQLQHLNPDSYEEHRVESNKHLQASLRSFRGALNSPTYVTNNFEAVLATTFLFLMHSASNPTFDPSQPGMDSFLQHACGLYDIVRYNPANVPRSPFAPLCKPMLLPDISPISGPGYDLSLMIKTTNPLYTDSSFGCYEAIIKSLTPILEIVESELPFGGASPDALVLYLVHWLSFLPGEFVILTNSHDTKALVIMAHYYAALAFVLSRWKKGWWWLRERPVFMIEQTNAFLGEDWEIWMKWPISVLKMCDDENGHWGFPVEVDRLHEVEAEEEMGVLLSVDFHPCKLGDESWARKIASNR
;
A
#
# COMPACT_ATOMS: atom_id res chain seq x y z
N MET A 1 -0.45 31.88 26.57
CA MET A 1 0.01 33.11 25.89
C MET A 1 1.46 32.86 25.48
N ILE A 2 1.68 32.28 24.29
CA ILE A 2 3.02 31.94 23.79
C ILE A 2 3.49 33.11 22.93
N LEU A 3 4.59 33.74 23.36
CA LEU A 3 5.28 34.79 22.62
C LEU A 3 5.85 34.18 21.34
N ILE A 4 5.28 34.52 20.19
CA ILE A 4 5.87 34.22 18.87
C ILE A 4 7.08 35.14 18.73
N ASP A 5 8.28 34.56 18.65
CA ASP A 5 9.50 35.30 18.34
C ASP A 5 9.35 35.90 16.92
N PRO A 6 9.33 37.23 16.76
CA PRO A 6 9.07 37.89 15.48
C PRO A 6 10.25 37.78 14.48
N THR A 7 11.28 36.98 14.78
CA THR A 7 12.49 36.84 13.95
C THR A 7 12.61 35.55 13.14
N ALA A 8 11.77 34.53 13.40
CA ALA A 8 11.86 33.25 12.70
C ALA A 8 11.33 33.32 11.25
N CYS A 9 12.16 32.91 10.28
CA CYS A 9 11.80 32.86 8.85
C CYS A 9 11.33 31.45 8.43
N ASP A 10 10.25 31.38 7.66
CA ASP A 10 9.57 30.15 7.18
C ASP A 10 9.76 29.87 5.67
N GLU A 11 10.45 30.75 4.94
CA GLU A 11 10.74 30.61 3.49
C GLU A 11 12.09 29.88 3.18
N ALA A 12 12.35 29.62 1.89
CA ALA A 12 13.54 28.93 1.40
C ALA A 12 14.88 29.65 1.75
N LYS A 13 15.89 28.85 2.14
CA LYS A 13 17.26 29.32 2.44
C LYS A 13 17.96 29.77 1.14
N PRO A 14 18.84 30.80 1.16
CA PRO A 14 19.46 31.43 2.33
C PRO A 14 18.85 32.76 2.79
N ARG A 15 18.01 33.45 1.99
CA ARG A 15 17.38 34.72 2.39
C ARG A 15 15.91 34.78 1.95
N CYS A 16 15.01 35.03 2.89
CA CYS A 16 13.58 35.19 2.60
C CYS A 16 13.26 36.57 2.03
N SER A 17 12.18 36.63 1.25
CA SER A 17 11.64 37.83 0.58
C SER A 17 11.44 38.98 1.56
N LYS A 18 10.97 38.64 2.77
CA LYS A 18 10.66 39.59 3.85
C LYS A 18 11.92 40.22 4.46
N CYS A 19 12.99 39.45 4.64
CA CYS A 19 14.27 39.95 5.15
C CYS A 19 15.06 40.73 4.09
N VAL A 20 14.89 40.39 2.80
CA VAL A 20 15.44 41.18 1.69
C VAL A 20 14.79 42.57 1.66
N LYS A 21 13.46 42.66 1.76
CA LYS A 21 12.74 43.94 1.77
C LYS A 21 13.09 44.82 2.97
N ASN A 22 13.37 44.21 4.12
CA ASN A 22 13.59 44.93 5.37
C ASN A 22 15.08 45.08 5.74
N SER A 23 16.02 44.68 4.87
CA SER A 23 17.47 44.70 5.10
C SER A 23 17.90 44.06 6.44
N ARG A 24 17.32 42.89 6.75
CA ARG A 24 17.65 42.13 7.99
C ARG A 24 18.39 40.83 7.66
N GLU A 25 19.16 40.35 8.62
CA GLU A 25 19.81 39.04 8.55
C GLU A 25 18.80 37.92 8.90
N CYS A 26 18.75 36.86 8.10
CA CYS A 26 17.79 35.77 8.32
C CYS A 26 18.34 34.79 9.36
N THR A 27 17.64 34.65 10.48
CA THR A 27 17.89 33.60 11.47
C THR A 27 16.87 32.47 11.27
N TYR A 28 17.37 31.31 10.85
CA TYR A 28 16.57 30.09 10.74
C TYR A 28 16.86 29.25 11.97
N GLY A 29 15.88 29.13 12.89
CA GLY A 29 16.01 28.25 14.04
C GLY A 29 16.31 26.81 13.59
N ALA A 30 17.13 26.10 14.36
CA ALA A 30 17.35 24.67 14.15
C ALA A 30 15.99 23.96 14.19
N THR A 31 15.64 23.27 13.11
CA THR A 31 14.40 22.52 12.98
C THR A 31 14.42 21.38 13.99
N ASP A 32 13.48 21.41 14.92
CA ASP A 32 13.18 20.33 15.85
C ASP A 32 12.69 19.10 15.05
N PRO A 33 13.43 17.97 15.05
CA PRO A 33 13.07 16.76 14.30
C PRO A 33 11.70 16.18 14.68
N SER A 34 11.17 16.52 15.87
CA SER A 34 9.85 16.07 16.34
C SER A 34 8.65 16.72 15.62
N LYS A 35 8.91 17.68 14.71
CA LYS A 35 7.87 18.41 13.96
C LYS A 35 7.88 18.15 12.46
N ASP A 36 8.76 17.26 11.96
CA ASP A 36 8.84 16.93 10.54
C ASP A 36 7.60 16.17 10.04
N TRP A 37 6.89 15.42 10.90
CA TRP A 37 5.63 14.76 10.51
C TRP A 37 4.51 15.76 10.16
N ARG A 38 4.46 16.93 10.81
CA ARG A 38 3.49 18.00 10.49
C ARG A 38 3.73 18.64 9.13
N ARG A 39 4.95 18.56 8.60
CA ARG A 39 5.28 18.99 7.23
C ARG A 39 4.99 17.90 6.19
N ASN A 40 4.68 16.68 6.61
CA ASN A 40 4.36 15.58 5.69
C ASN A 40 2.84 15.36 5.56
N ILE A 41 2.04 16.01 6.40
CA ILE A 41 0.60 16.26 6.17
C ILE A 41 0.46 17.70 5.68
N VAL A 42 0.99 17.97 4.48
CA VAL A 42 0.61 19.19 3.76
C VAL A 42 -0.73 18.86 3.13
N THR A 43 -1.81 19.43 3.67
CA THR A 43 -2.97 19.77 2.86
C THR A 43 -2.45 20.51 1.63
N PHE A 44 -2.58 19.90 0.46
CA PHE A 44 -2.13 20.49 -0.79
C PHE A 44 -2.89 21.80 -1.05
N ASN A 45 -2.38 22.92 -0.53
CA ASN A 45 -2.77 24.24 -0.98
C ASN A 45 -2.33 24.35 -2.44
N ALA A 46 -3.30 24.42 -3.34
CA ALA A 46 -3.08 24.79 -4.73
C ALA A 46 -2.49 26.21 -4.77
N SER A 47 -1.20 26.30 -5.05
CA SER A 47 -0.60 27.51 -5.59
C SER A 47 -0.29 27.22 -7.05
N GLU A 48 -0.88 28.02 -7.93
CA GLU A 48 -0.81 27.93 -9.39
C GLU A 48 0.64 27.81 -9.91
N PRO A 49 0.85 27.15 -11.06
CA PRO A 49 2.19 26.99 -11.62
C PRO A 49 2.69 28.33 -12.14
N THR A 50 3.74 28.86 -11.51
CA THR A 50 4.53 29.95 -12.08
C THR A 50 5.30 29.41 -13.29
N GLU A 51 5.02 29.98 -14.45
CA GLU A 51 5.78 29.76 -15.68
C GLU A 51 7.27 30.11 -15.46
N GLU A 52 8.17 29.15 -15.64
CA GLU A 52 9.59 29.46 -15.88
C GLU A 52 10.06 28.86 -17.20
N GLN A 53 10.65 29.75 -17.99
CA GLN A 53 11.07 29.62 -19.37
C GLN A 53 12.26 28.67 -19.53
N ASP A 54 12.00 27.61 -20.30
CA ASP A 54 12.77 27.14 -21.46
C ASP A 54 14.25 27.58 -21.58
N LYS A 55 15.17 26.64 -21.33
CA LYS A 55 16.47 26.56 -22.02
C LYS A 55 16.84 25.10 -22.28
N GLY A 56 16.80 24.74 -23.56
CA GLY A 56 16.94 23.39 -24.05
C GLY A 56 18.29 22.70 -23.84
N ALA A 57 18.23 21.36 -23.83
CA ALA A 57 19.31 20.48 -24.19
C ALA A 57 18.72 19.23 -24.86
N SER A 58 19.03 19.08 -26.14
CA SER A 58 18.67 17.97 -27.04
C SER A 58 19.36 16.67 -26.64
N CYS A 59 18.63 15.54 -26.66
CA CYS A 59 19.19 14.21 -26.85
C CYS A 59 18.17 13.23 -27.49
N ARG A 60 18.31 13.10 -28.82
CA ARG A 60 17.98 12.01 -29.76
C ARG A 60 17.13 10.81 -29.28
N GLU A 61 15.96 10.69 -29.89
CA GLU A 61 15.12 9.48 -30.00
C GLU A 61 15.84 8.33 -30.74
N LEU A 62 15.58 7.11 -30.30
CA LEU A 62 15.90 5.87 -31.01
C LEU A 62 14.58 5.14 -31.29
N ASP A 63 14.10 5.29 -32.53
CA ASP A 63 12.96 4.57 -33.10
C ASP A 63 13.20 3.06 -33.17
N ARG A 64 12.22 2.27 -32.73
CA ARG A 64 11.94 0.93 -33.27
C ARG A 64 10.43 0.70 -33.38
N PRO A 65 9.89 0.35 -34.57
CA PRO A 65 8.46 0.12 -34.74
C PRO A 65 8.09 -1.33 -34.39
N ALA A 66 7.04 -1.51 -33.57
CA ALA A 66 6.37 -2.79 -33.40
C ALA A 66 5.26 -2.91 -34.46
N ALA A 67 5.41 -3.84 -35.39
CA ALA A 67 4.39 -4.20 -36.36
C ALA A 67 3.31 -5.05 -35.69
N PHE A 68 2.10 -4.51 -35.60
CA PHE A 68 0.88 -5.28 -35.40
C PHE A 68 0.63 -6.19 -36.60
N ASN A 69 0.29 -7.45 -36.38
CA ASN A 69 -0.55 -8.15 -37.35
C ASN A 69 -1.50 -9.15 -36.69
N ASN A 70 -2.79 -8.89 -36.94
CA ASN A 70 -3.95 -9.70 -36.62
C ASN A 70 -3.98 -10.98 -37.46
N GLY A 71 -4.48 -12.06 -36.86
CA GLY A 71 -4.80 -13.29 -37.57
C GLY A 71 -5.71 -14.20 -36.77
N SER A 72 -7.02 -13.96 -36.84
CA SER A 72 -8.05 -14.85 -36.32
C SER A 72 -8.03 -16.20 -37.03
N ARG A 73 -7.99 -17.29 -36.27
CA ARG A 73 -8.47 -18.59 -36.76
C ARG A 73 -8.97 -19.46 -35.60
N ALA A 74 -10.28 -19.71 -35.60
CA ALA A 74 -10.96 -20.61 -34.69
C ALA A 74 -10.51 -22.07 -34.89
N MET A 75 -10.28 -22.82 -33.81
CA MET A 75 -10.45 -24.28 -33.72
C MET A 75 -10.79 -24.77 -32.29
N VAL A 76 -11.79 -25.64 -32.28
CA VAL A 76 -12.40 -26.56 -31.28
C VAL A 76 -11.44 -27.15 -30.21
N PRO A 77 -11.94 -27.49 -28.98
CA PRO A 77 -11.09 -27.79 -27.83
C PRO A 77 -10.47 -29.19 -27.90
N GLY A 78 -9.15 -29.25 -27.75
CA GLY A 78 -8.38 -30.49 -27.61
C GLY A 78 -7.47 -30.41 -26.40
N ASN A 79 -7.66 -31.33 -25.45
CA ASN A 79 -6.79 -31.60 -24.31
C ASN A 79 -5.32 -31.48 -24.69
N SER A 80 -4.68 -30.41 -24.22
CA SER A 80 -3.25 -30.19 -24.38
C SER A 80 -2.73 -29.64 -23.06
N SER A 81 -2.17 -30.52 -22.24
CA SER A 81 -1.30 -30.14 -21.13
C SER A 81 -0.19 -29.25 -21.70
N ALA A 82 -0.25 -27.95 -21.40
CA ALA A 82 0.80 -27.03 -21.81
C ALA A 82 2.12 -27.47 -21.16
N ALA A 83 3.08 -27.86 -22.00
CA ALA A 83 4.42 -28.19 -21.55
C ALA A 83 5.05 -26.92 -20.97
N PHE A 84 5.26 -26.93 -19.66
CA PHE A 84 5.99 -25.90 -18.93
C PHE A 84 7.38 -25.73 -19.53
N SER A 85 7.66 -24.52 -20.04
CA SER A 85 9.02 -24.09 -20.32
C SER A 85 9.59 -23.54 -19.01
N VAL A 86 10.06 -24.45 -18.17
CA VAL A 86 10.80 -24.11 -16.96
C VAL A 86 12.02 -23.25 -17.36
N PRO A 87 12.29 -22.09 -16.70
CA PRO A 87 13.51 -21.35 -16.95
C PRO A 87 14.72 -22.28 -16.79
N ALA A 88 15.68 -22.23 -17.71
CA ALA A 88 16.82 -23.16 -17.80
C ALA A 88 17.78 -23.17 -16.59
N GLN A 89 17.40 -22.53 -15.47
CA GLN A 89 18.19 -22.27 -14.27
C GLN A 89 17.72 -23.09 -13.06
N LEU A 90 16.60 -23.81 -13.12
CA LEU A 90 16.12 -24.64 -12.01
C LEU A 90 17.06 -25.79 -11.57
N PRO A 91 17.91 -26.39 -12.44
CA PRO A 91 18.94 -27.32 -11.99
C PRO A 91 20.06 -26.69 -11.14
N ILE A 92 20.11 -25.36 -11.03
CA ILE A 92 21.11 -24.61 -10.26
C ILE A 92 20.74 -24.54 -8.76
N LEU A 93 19.47 -24.74 -8.39
CA LEU A 93 19.02 -24.66 -6.99
C LEU A 93 19.36 -25.90 -6.16
N MET A 94 19.34 -27.10 -6.74
CA MET A 94 19.65 -28.33 -6.00
C MET A 94 21.16 -28.47 -5.77
N GLY A 95 21.64 -27.93 -4.65
CA GLY A 95 23.04 -28.02 -4.22
C GLY A 95 23.48 -26.89 -3.30
N ASP A 96 22.84 -25.72 -3.40
CA ASP A 96 23.25 -24.47 -2.72
C ASP A 96 22.40 -24.15 -1.48
N GLY A 97 21.92 -25.18 -0.78
CA GLY A 97 21.08 -25.03 0.42
C GLY A 97 19.57 -24.97 0.16
N TYR A 98 19.13 -25.09 -1.10
CA TYR A 98 17.72 -25.22 -1.46
C TYR A 98 17.30 -26.69 -1.63
N GLY A 99 16.16 -27.05 -1.01
CA GLY A 99 15.59 -28.40 -1.03
C GLY A 99 14.50 -28.61 -2.08
N ILE A 100 13.98 -29.84 -2.15
CA ILE A 100 12.87 -30.18 -3.06
C ILE A 100 11.59 -29.39 -2.74
N ARG A 101 11.39 -29.07 -1.46
CA ARG A 101 10.27 -28.25 -0.97
C ARG A 101 10.39 -26.81 -1.46
N ASP A 102 11.60 -26.30 -1.59
CA ASP A 102 11.85 -24.95 -2.07
C ASP A 102 11.51 -24.87 -3.57
N VAL A 103 11.80 -25.92 -4.34
CA VAL A 103 11.36 -26.05 -5.74
C VAL A 103 9.83 -26.11 -5.85
N GLN A 104 9.17 -26.86 -4.97
CA GLN A 104 7.70 -26.92 -4.92
C GLN A 104 7.10 -25.56 -4.57
N ALA A 105 7.63 -24.87 -3.56
CA ALA A 105 7.20 -23.54 -3.17
C ALA A 105 7.44 -22.53 -4.31
N LEU A 106 8.58 -22.61 -4.99
CA LEU A 106 8.84 -21.74 -6.14
C LEU A 106 7.88 -21.99 -7.31
N SER A 107 7.58 -23.27 -7.61
CA SER A 107 6.56 -23.61 -8.62
C SER A 107 5.20 -23.06 -8.23
N HIS A 108 4.78 -23.29 -6.98
CA HIS A 108 3.52 -22.78 -6.47
C HIS A 108 3.47 -21.24 -6.52
N PHE A 109 4.60 -20.57 -6.33
CA PHE A 109 4.66 -19.12 -6.44
C PHE A 109 4.39 -18.64 -7.86
N VAL A 110 5.02 -19.24 -8.86
CA VAL A 110 4.83 -18.88 -10.27
C VAL A 110 3.42 -19.19 -10.74
N ASP A 111 2.87 -20.31 -10.31
CA ASP A 111 1.56 -20.79 -10.79
C ASP A 111 0.39 -20.09 -10.07
N PHE A 112 0.54 -19.77 -8.78
CA PHE A 112 -0.57 -19.32 -7.93
C PHE A 112 -0.21 -18.08 -7.10
N THR A 113 0.76 -18.16 -6.20
CA THR A 113 0.98 -17.10 -5.20
C THR A 113 1.25 -15.75 -5.82
N GLY A 114 2.16 -15.69 -6.79
CA GLY A 114 2.57 -14.46 -7.45
C GLY A 114 1.45 -13.80 -8.26
N ASN A 115 0.46 -14.57 -8.71
CA ASN A 115 -0.73 -14.04 -9.39
C ASN A 115 -1.73 -13.41 -8.42
N ASP A 116 -1.55 -13.63 -7.12
CA ASP A 116 -2.47 -13.22 -6.08
C ASP A 116 -1.91 -12.14 -5.11
N LEU A 117 -0.75 -11.58 -5.46
CA LEU A 117 -0.12 -10.50 -4.69
C LEU A 117 -0.63 -9.13 -5.14
N ILE A 118 -0.36 -8.10 -4.35
CA ILE A 118 -0.68 -6.72 -4.71
C ILE A 118 -0.03 -6.35 -6.06
N GLY A 119 -0.80 -5.70 -6.94
CA GLY A 119 -0.32 -5.32 -8.27
C GLY A 119 -0.56 -6.34 -9.37
N SER A 120 -0.81 -7.62 -9.05
CA SER A 120 -0.85 -8.69 -10.06
C SER A 120 -1.98 -8.54 -11.09
N HIS A 121 -3.09 -7.91 -10.70
CA HIS A 121 -4.26 -7.71 -11.57
C HIS A 121 -4.04 -6.63 -12.65
N PHE A 122 -3.20 -5.63 -12.38
CA PHE A 122 -2.97 -4.49 -13.29
C PHE A 122 -1.52 -4.36 -13.79
N LEU A 123 -0.58 -5.06 -13.15
CA LEU A 123 0.81 -5.23 -13.58
C LEU A 123 1.04 -6.72 -13.84
N GLY A 124 0.47 -7.20 -14.95
CA GLY A 124 0.63 -8.59 -15.37
C GLY A 124 2.10 -8.98 -15.39
N ASN A 125 2.41 -10.12 -14.78
CA ASN A 125 3.76 -10.69 -14.66
C ASN A 125 4.74 -10.01 -13.68
N LEU A 126 4.33 -8.96 -12.94
CA LEU A 126 5.22 -8.28 -11.99
C LEU A 126 5.93 -9.24 -11.03
N TRP A 127 5.19 -10.15 -10.41
CA TRP A 127 5.76 -11.09 -9.45
C TRP A 127 6.28 -12.36 -10.10
N ILE A 128 5.55 -12.92 -11.06
CA ILE A 128 5.85 -14.23 -11.65
C ILE A 128 6.96 -14.19 -12.72
N GLN A 129 7.28 -13.01 -13.26
CA GLN A 129 8.37 -12.81 -14.22
C GLN A 129 9.42 -11.84 -13.67
N ASP A 130 9.07 -10.57 -13.44
CA ASP A 130 10.07 -9.57 -13.06
C ASP A 130 10.66 -9.87 -11.69
N GLY A 131 9.80 -10.15 -10.69
CA GLY A 131 10.21 -10.55 -9.34
C GLY A 131 11.08 -11.80 -9.33
N ILE A 132 10.71 -12.83 -10.11
CA ILE A 132 11.51 -14.05 -10.27
C ILE A 132 12.86 -13.75 -10.92
N GLN A 133 12.89 -12.99 -12.00
CA GLN A 133 14.12 -12.64 -12.70
C GLN A 133 15.08 -11.85 -11.80
N ILE A 134 14.54 -10.90 -11.02
CA ILE A 134 15.32 -10.14 -10.04
C ILE A 134 15.89 -11.08 -8.95
N ALA A 135 15.12 -12.07 -8.49
CA ALA A 135 15.57 -13.03 -7.48
C ALA A 135 16.71 -13.94 -8.00
N PHE A 136 16.68 -14.29 -9.29
CA PHE A 136 17.72 -15.08 -9.96
C PHE A 136 18.87 -14.24 -10.54
N ASN A 137 18.91 -12.92 -10.34
CA ASN A 137 20.03 -12.12 -10.86
C ASN A 137 21.36 -12.52 -10.19
N VAL A 138 22.15 -13.31 -10.91
CA VAL A 138 23.48 -13.77 -10.53
C VAL A 138 24.54 -12.81 -11.10
N CYS A 139 25.40 -12.25 -10.23
CA CYS A 139 26.61 -11.61 -10.73
C CYS A 139 27.64 -12.66 -11.10
N LYS A 140 28.16 -12.60 -12.33
CA LYS A 140 29.44 -13.24 -12.64
C LYS A 140 30.53 -12.43 -11.94
N PRO A 141 31.36 -13.03 -11.06
CA PRO A 141 32.48 -12.29 -10.47
C PRO A 141 33.41 -11.81 -11.59
N PRO A 142 33.83 -10.52 -11.60
CA PRO A 142 34.61 -10.00 -12.72
C PRO A 142 35.96 -10.69 -12.92
N VAL A 143 36.58 -11.26 -11.88
CA VAL A 143 37.89 -11.90 -11.98
C VAL A 143 38.04 -12.88 -10.81
N LEU A 144 37.98 -14.19 -11.05
CA LEU A 144 38.78 -15.27 -10.41
C LEU A 144 38.16 -16.66 -10.72
N PRO A 145 38.92 -17.62 -11.28
CA PRO A 145 38.44 -18.97 -11.62
C PRO A 145 38.53 -19.97 -10.45
N CYS A 146 38.32 -19.52 -9.21
CA CYS A 146 38.54 -20.36 -8.03
C CYS A 146 37.37 -20.22 -7.03
N GLY A 147 36.26 -20.92 -7.32
CA GLY A 147 35.12 -21.10 -6.42
C GLY A 147 33.80 -21.08 -7.17
N ASN A 148 33.18 -22.25 -7.37
CA ASN A 148 31.88 -22.42 -8.02
C ASN A 148 30.69 -21.91 -7.17
N LEU A 149 30.91 -20.99 -6.24
CA LEU A 149 29.85 -20.50 -5.37
C LEU A 149 29.11 -19.34 -6.05
N LEU A 150 28.09 -19.68 -6.83
CA LEU A 150 27.15 -18.72 -7.43
C LEU A 150 26.21 -18.23 -6.32
N ILE A 151 26.61 -17.23 -5.56
CA ILE A 151 25.72 -16.56 -4.60
C ILE A 151 24.80 -15.62 -5.40
N SER A 152 23.48 -15.82 -5.34
CA SER A 152 22.55 -14.85 -5.95
C SER A 152 22.71 -13.51 -5.22
N GLN A 153 22.81 -12.41 -5.97
CA GLN A 153 22.94 -11.08 -5.37
C GLN A 153 21.71 -10.71 -4.53
N ASN A 154 20.59 -11.40 -4.78
CA ASN A 154 19.29 -11.15 -4.19
C ASN A 154 18.76 -12.40 -3.45
N ASP A 155 19.62 -13.17 -2.78
CA ASP A 155 19.24 -14.32 -1.95
C ASP A 155 18.10 -13.99 -0.97
N PHE A 156 18.09 -12.77 -0.43
CA PHE A 156 17.03 -12.31 0.46
C PHE A 156 15.66 -12.26 -0.23
N LEU A 157 15.59 -11.86 -1.50
CA LEU A 157 14.35 -11.86 -2.28
C LEU A 157 13.91 -13.29 -2.58
N MET A 158 14.84 -14.18 -2.95
CA MET A 158 14.51 -15.58 -3.19
C MET A 158 13.90 -16.22 -1.94
N HIS A 159 14.51 -16.01 -0.78
CA HIS A 159 13.92 -16.46 0.48
C HIS A 159 12.57 -15.81 0.79
N ALA A 160 12.36 -14.53 0.47
CA ALA A 160 11.06 -13.89 0.65
C ALA A 160 9.97 -14.50 -0.25
N ILE A 161 10.30 -14.84 -1.49
CA ILE A 161 9.39 -15.53 -2.42
C ILE A 161 8.98 -16.90 -1.87
N LEU A 162 9.96 -17.69 -1.41
CA LEU A 162 9.73 -19.01 -0.82
C LEU A 162 8.94 -18.93 0.49
N MET A 163 9.21 -17.93 1.33
CA MET A 163 8.46 -17.64 2.55
C MET A 163 6.99 -17.36 2.22
N THR A 164 6.71 -16.45 1.29
CA THR A 164 5.33 -16.08 0.92
C THR A 164 4.57 -17.28 0.34
N SER A 165 5.20 -18.06 -0.54
CA SER A 165 4.60 -19.28 -1.10
C SER A 165 4.34 -20.35 -0.03
N SER A 166 5.32 -20.60 0.85
CA SER A 166 5.14 -21.54 1.96
C SER A 166 4.03 -21.10 2.91
N THR A 167 3.89 -19.79 3.13
CA THR A 167 2.80 -19.22 3.92
C THR A 167 1.45 -19.47 3.25
N GLN A 168 1.32 -19.34 1.93
CA GLN A 168 0.07 -19.67 1.25
C GLN A 168 -0.23 -21.17 1.29
N LEU A 169 0.78 -22.02 1.05
CA LEU A 169 0.64 -23.48 1.14
C LEU A 169 0.21 -23.95 2.53
N GLN A 170 0.65 -23.28 3.59
CA GLN A 170 0.21 -23.52 4.95
C GLN A 170 -1.32 -23.33 5.09
N HIS A 171 -1.91 -22.32 4.43
CA HIS A 171 -3.36 -22.10 4.45
C HIS A 171 -4.12 -23.11 3.59
N LEU A 172 -3.53 -23.53 2.46
CA LEU A 172 -4.18 -24.45 1.52
C LEU A 172 -4.12 -25.92 1.96
N ASN A 173 -3.12 -26.31 2.75
CA ASN A 173 -2.87 -27.70 3.14
C ASN A 173 -2.85 -27.87 4.67
N PRO A 174 -4.01 -27.97 5.34
CA PRO A 174 -4.09 -28.14 6.78
C PRO A 174 -3.32 -29.37 7.31
N ASP A 175 -3.29 -30.46 6.55
CA ASP A 175 -2.60 -31.70 6.93
C ASP A 175 -1.07 -31.53 7.06
N SER A 176 -0.49 -30.59 6.32
CA SER A 176 0.94 -30.27 6.31
C SER A 176 1.22 -28.87 6.86
N TYR A 177 0.28 -28.31 7.63
CA TYR A 177 0.34 -26.95 8.18
C TYR A 177 1.65 -26.70 8.92
N GLU A 178 2.01 -27.58 9.85
CA GLU A 178 3.22 -27.40 10.66
C GLU A 178 4.50 -27.45 9.83
N GLU A 179 4.53 -28.29 8.80
CA GLU A 179 5.67 -28.40 7.91
C GLU A 179 5.86 -27.12 7.08
N HIS A 180 4.78 -26.62 6.48
CA HIS A 180 4.80 -25.36 5.74
C HIS A 180 5.11 -24.16 6.63
N ARG A 181 4.64 -24.18 7.89
CA ARG A 181 4.96 -23.16 8.89
C ARG A 181 6.46 -23.15 9.22
N VAL A 182 7.08 -24.31 9.36
CA VAL A 182 8.53 -24.43 9.61
C VAL A 182 9.33 -23.92 8.41
N GLU A 183 8.95 -24.30 7.18
CA GLU A 183 9.64 -23.80 5.96
C GLU A 183 9.47 -22.28 5.79
N SER A 184 8.26 -21.75 6.01
CA SER A 184 8.00 -20.31 5.96
C SER A 184 8.88 -19.55 6.95
N ASN A 185 8.94 -20.00 8.21
CA ASN A 185 9.77 -19.36 9.24
C ASN A 185 11.28 -19.45 8.94
N LYS A 186 11.74 -20.60 8.43
CA LYS A 186 13.13 -20.78 8.00
C LYS A 186 13.50 -19.75 6.93
N HIS A 187 12.66 -19.59 5.91
CA HIS A 187 12.89 -18.63 4.83
C HIS A 187 12.72 -17.18 5.28
N LEU A 188 11.77 -16.87 6.16
CA LEU A 188 11.65 -15.54 6.78
C LEU A 188 12.95 -15.14 7.50
N GLN A 189 13.49 -16.02 8.35
CA GLN A 189 14.72 -15.76 9.09
C GLN A 189 15.94 -15.57 8.17
N ALA A 190 16.05 -16.41 7.14
CA ALA A 190 17.12 -16.30 6.15
C ALA A 190 17.01 -15.00 5.33
N SER A 191 15.80 -14.67 4.88
CA SER A 191 15.51 -13.43 4.15
C SER A 191 15.85 -12.20 4.99
N LEU A 192 15.34 -12.11 6.23
CA LEU A 192 15.61 -10.98 7.13
C LEU A 192 17.12 -10.78 7.40
N ARG A 193 17.87 -11.87 7.59
CA ARG A 193 19.32 -11.80 7.82
C ARG A 193 20.04 -11.21 6.60
N SER A 194 19.78 -11.74 5.42
CA SER A 194 20.44 -11.29 4.18
C SER A 194 19.96 -9.89 3.75
N PHE A 195 18.68 -9.57 3.99
CA PHE A 195 18.08 -8.26 3.70
C PHE A 195 18.71 -7.15 4.54
N ARG A 196 18.93 -7.39 5.85
CA ARG A 196 19.66 -6.43 6.72
C ARG A 196 21.08 -6.20 6.21
N GLY A 197 21.76 -7.25 5.75
CA GLY A 197 23.07 -7.13 5.12
C GLY A 197 23.04 -6.25 3.87
N ALA A 198 22.02 -6.44 3.01
CA ALA A 198 21.83 -5.63 1.81
C ALA A 198 21.56 -4.16 2.13
N LEU A 199 20.66 -3.84 3.06
CA LEU A 199 20.34 -2.46 3.44
C LEU A 199 21.52 -1.71 4.07
N ASN A 200 22.39 -2.41 4.79
CA ASN A 200 23.60 -1.82 5.37
C ASN A 200 24.71 -1.58 4.33
N SER A 201 24.55 -2.08 3.10
CA SER A 201 25.50 -1.83 2.02
C SER A 201 25.33 -0.42 1.45
N PRO A 202 26.41 0.38 1.32
CA PRO A 202 26.33 1.72 0.73
C PRO A 202 25.91 1.70 -0.75
N THR A 203 25.93 0.54 -1.41
CA THR A 203 25.60 0.38 -2.83
C THR A 203 24.29 -0.37 -3.08
N TYR A 204 23.44 -0.55 -2.06
CA TYR A 204 22.19 -1.31 -2.24
C TYR A 204 21.28 -0.67 -3.29
N VAL A 205 21.27 0.66 -3.38
CA VAL A 205 20.45 1.42 -4.33
C VAL A 205 20.88 1.17 -5.77
N THR A 206 22.18 1.01 -6.03
CA THR A 206 22.67 0.81 -7.40
C THR A 206 22.53 -0.63 -7.86
N ASN A 207 22.60 -1.59 -6.92
CA ASN A 207 22.77 -3.00 -7.27
C ASN A 207 21.50 -3.84 -7.00
N ASN A 208 20.71 -3.45 -5.99
CA ASN A 208 19.70 -4.33 -5.39
C ASN A 208 18.37 -3.61 -5.12
N PHE A 209 18.16 -2.39 -5.62
CA PHE A 209 17.03 -1.55 -5.22
C PHE A 209 15.66 -2.19 -5.48
N GLU A 210 15.47 -2.76 -6.67
CA GLU A 210 14.21 -3.44 -7.04
C GLU A 210 13.98 -4.68 -6.19
N ALA A 211 15.04 -5.43 -5.88
CA ALA A 211 14.97 -6.58 -4.99
C ALA A 211 14.59 -6.16 -3.56
N VAL A 212 15.13 -5.02 -3.09
CA VAL A 212 14.80 -4.45 -1.79
C VAL A 212 13.33 -4.03 -1.72
N LEU A 213 12.81 -3.35 -2.76
CA LEU A 213 11.39 -3.00 -2.85
C LEU A 213 10.50 -4.25 -2.84
N ALA A 214 10.78 -5.21 -3.72
CA ALA A 214 10.03 -6.46 -3.82
C ALA A 214 9.99 -7.22 -2.49
N THR A 215 11.14 -7.34 -1.83
CA THR A 215 11.25 -8.01 -0.52
C THR A 215 10.45 -7.30 0.56
N THR A 216 10.45 -5.96 0.57
CA THR A 216 9.70 -5.17 1.55
C THR A 216 8.20 -5.38 1.40
N PHE A 217 7.69 -5.40 0.16
CA PHE A 217 6.30 -5.76 -0.13
C PHE A 217 5.97 -7.19 0.31
N LEU A 218 6.86 -8.16 0.07
CA LEU A 218 6.64 -9.54 0.51
C LEU A 218 6.62 -9.69 2.03
N PHE A 219 7.45 -8.95 2.78
CA PHE A 219 7.38 -8.90 4.24
C PHE A 219 6.09 -8.25 4.74
N LEU A 220 5.63 -7.18 4.08
CA LEU A 220 4.34 -6.56 4.39
C LEU A 220 3.21 -7.58 4.22
N MET A 221 3.15 -8.28 3.08
CA MET A 221 2.12 -9.28 2.81
C MET A 221 2.21 -10.49 3.76
N HIS A 222 3.43 -10.94 4.09
CA HIS A 222 3.62 -12.02 5.07
C HIS A 222 3.13 -11.61 6.48
N SER A 223 3.49 -10.42 6.96
CA SER A 223 3.02 -9.92 8.27
C SER A 223 1.52 -9.66 8.30
N ALA A 224 0.93 -9.23 7.18
CA ALA A 224 -0.51 -9.12 7.03
C ALA A 224 -1.21 -10.48 7.18
N SER A 225 -0.64 -11.54 6.61
CA SER A 225 -1.22 -12.89 6.69
C SER A 225 -1.04 -13.58 8.05
N ASN A 226 -0.21 -13.02 8.94
CA ASN A 226 0.06 -13.58 10.27
C ASN A 226 -0.20 -12.51 11.34
N PRO A 227 -1.46 -12.06 11.52
CA PRO A 227 -1.77 -11.02 12.50
C PRO A 227 -1.54 -11.53 13.92
N THR A 228 -1.02 -10.65 14.77
CA THR A 228 -0.78 -10.97 16.18
C THR A 228 -1.27 -9.84 17.06
N PHE A 229 -1.97 -10.18 18.13
CA PHE A 229 -2.39 -9.20 19.13
C PHE A 229 -2.08 -9.77 20.51
N ASP A 230 -1.03 -9.23 21.14
CA ASP A 230 -0.63 -9.63 22.50
C ASP A 230 -0.40 -8.35 23.33
N PRO A 231 -1.35 -8.00 24.21
CA PRO A 231 -1.20 -6.86 25.11
C PRO A 231 0.03 -6.95 26.03
N SER A 232 0.54 -8.16 26.30
CA SER A 232 1.74 -8.37 27.11
C SER A 232 3.04 -8.15 26.34
N GLN A 233 2.97 -8.14 25.00
CA GLN A 233 4.10 -7.90 24.11
C GLN A 233 3.80 -6.79 23.09
N PRO A 234 3.78 -5.51 23.54
CA PRO A 234 3.64 -4.35 22.66
C PRO A 234 4.59 -4.38 21.47
N GLY A 235 4.05 -4.13 20.27
CA GLY A 235 4.83 -4.08 19.03
C GLY A 235 5.28 -5.44 18.47
N MET A 236 4.70 -6.55 18.93
CA MET A 236 4.96 -7.88 18.36
C MET A 236 4.48 -8.00 16.90
N ASP A 237 3.43 -7.27 16.54
CA ASP A 237 2.90 -7.23 15.17
C ASP A 237 3.77 -6.32 14.28
N SER A 238 4.46 -6.93 13.32
CA SER A 238 5.39 -6.20 12.44
C SER A 238 4.73 -5.52 11.25
N PHE A 239 3.41 -5.61 11.08
CA PHE A 239 2.72 -5.10 9.90
C PHE A 239 2.92 -3.60 9.66
N LEU A 240 2.71 -2.77 10.70
CA LEU A 240 2.95 -1.33 10.61
C LEU A 240 4.43 -1.01 10.40
N GLN A 241 5.33 -1.78 11.02
CA GLN A 241 6.76 -1.59 10.84
C GLN A 241 7.19 -1.84 9.38
N HIS A 242 6.66 -2.88 8.74
CA HIS A 242 6.93 -3.17 7.33
C HIS A 242 6.29 -2.14 6.40
N ALA A 243 5.08 -1.66 6.71
CA ALA A 243 4.43 -0.60 5.93
C ALA A 243 5.23 0.71 5.98
N CYS A 244 5.62 1.17 7.18
CA CYS A 244 6.44 2.38 7.31
C CYS A 244 7.83 2.21 6.68
N GLY A 245 8.44 1.03 6.81
CA GLY A 245 9.73 0.73 6.18
C GLY A 245 9.69 0.82 4.65
N LEU A 246 8.57 0.42 4.02
CA LEU A 246 8.34 0.61 2.58
C LEU A 246 8.37 2.09 2.20
N TYR A 247 7.68 2.92 2.98
CA TYR A 247 7.65 4.36 2.72
C TYR A 247 9.02 5.00 2.88
N ASP A 248 9.80 4.65 3.91
CA ASP A 248 11.15 5.17 4.10
C ASP A 248 12.03 4.86 2.87
N ILE A 249 12.01 3.62 2.38
CA ILE A 249 12.78 3.22 1.19
C ILE A 249 12.39 4.07 -0.03
N VAL A 250 11.09 4.26 -0.27
CA VAL A 250 10.57 5.06 -1.39
C VAL A 250 10.95 6.54 -1.23
N ARG A 251 10.73 7.12 -0.05
CA ARG A 251 10.95 8.53 0.27
C ARG A 251 12.41 8.94 0.15
N TYR A 252 13.33 8.10 0.61
CA TYR A 252 14.76 8.39 0.55
C TYR A 252 15.38 8.11 -0.83
N ASN A 253 14.64 7.51 -1.77
CA ASN A 253 15.14 7.15 -3.10
C ASN A 253 14.23 7.61 -4.26
N PRO A 254 13.78 8.88 -4.32
CA PRO A 254 12.75 9.33 -5.26
C PRO A 254 13.18 9.26 -6.73
N ALA A 255 14.49 9.31 -7.02
CA ALA A 255 15.02 9.22 -8.38
C ALA A 255 15.05 7.78 -8.93
N ASN A 256 15.02 6.77 -8.06
CA ASN A 256 15.15 5.36 -8.45
C ASN A 256 13.80 4.68 -8.60
N VAL A 257 12.81 5.10 -7.81
CA VAL A 257 11.44 4.54 -7.84
C VAL A 257 10.83 4.54 -9.24
N PRO A 258 10.86 5.64 -10.03
CA PRO A 258 10.23 5.65 -11.36
C PRO A 258 10.86 4.71 -12.39
N ARG A 259 12.08 4.21 -12.13
CA ARG A 259 12.80 3.29 -13.02
C ARG A 259 12.52 1.83 -12.70
N SER A 260 11.88 1.56 -11.56
CA SER A 260 11.59 0.21 -11.09
C SER A 260 10.29 -0.32 -11.72
N PRO A 261 10.17 -1.64 -11.99
CA PRO A 261 8.89 -2.25 -12.36
C PRO A 261 7.83 -2.10 -11.25
N PHE A 262 8.26 -1.88 -9.99
CA PHE A 262 7.38 -1.63 -8.85
C PHE A 262 6.91 -0.17 -8.74
N ALA A 263 7.32 0.73 -9.66
CA ALA A 263 6.96 2.15 -9.60
C ALA A 263 5.45 2.41 -9.41
N PRO A 264 4.53 1.70 -10.08
CA PRO A 264 3.10 1.95 -9.90
C PRO A 264 2.59 1.55 -8.52
N LEU A 265 3.26 0.63 -7.82
CA LEU A 265 2.95 0.28 -6.43
C LEU A 265 3.54 1.26 -5.42
N CYS A 266 4.53 2.07 -5.82
CA CYS A 266 5.19 3.03 -4.93
C CYS A 266 4.64 4.46 -5.06
N LYS A 267 3.87 4.74 -6.11
CA LYS A 267 3.32 6.08 -6.35
C LYS A 267 2.13 6.32 -5.41
N PRO A 268 2.20 7.27 -4.47
CA PRO A 268 1.10 7.52 -3.56
C PRO A 268 -0.14 8.00 -4.30
N MET A 269 -1.29 7.44 -3.91
CA MET A 269 -2.59 7.94 -4.33
C MET A 269 -3.03 9.06 -3.39
N LEU A 270 -3.40 10.21 -3.96
CA LEU A 270 -3.87 11.38 -3.22
C LEU A 270 -5.38 11.32 -3.08
N LEU A 271 -5.88 11.38 -1.85
CA LEU A 271 -7.27 11.72 -1.58
C LEU A 271 -7.34 13.14 -1.02
N PRO A 272 -8.42 13.88 -1.31
CA PRO A 272 -8.63 15.19 -0.73
C PRO A 272 -8.65 15.10 0.80
N ASP A 273 -8.08 16.10 1.48
CA ASP A 273 -8.31 16.26 2.90
C ASP A 273 -9.75 16.70 3.10
N ILE A 274 -10.54 15.85 3.74
CA ILE A 274 -11.93 16.11 4.07
C ILE A 274 -11.99 16.22 5.58
N SER A 275 -12.39 17.40 6.05
CA SER A 275 -12.79 17.53 7.45
C SER A 275 -14.10 16.77 7.63
N PRO A 276 -14.16 15.75 8.52
CA PRO A 276 -15.35 14.95 8.65
C PRO A 276 -16.50 15.78 9.22
N ILE A 277 -17.59 15.85 8.47
CA ILE A 277 -18.81 16.60 8.86
C ILE A 277 -19.84 15.64 9.48
N SER A 278 -19.82 14.37 9.07
CA SER A 278 -20.72 13.29 9.51
C SER A 278 -20.02 11.93 9.41
N GLY A 279 -20.71 10.86 9.82
CA GLY A 279 -20.23 9.49 9.67
C GLY A 279 -19.10 9.11 10.63
N PRO A 280 -18.44 7.97 10.41
CA PRO A 280 -17.42 7.41 11.30
C PRO A 280 -16.20 8.31 11.50
N GLY A 281 -15.80 9.09 10.50
CA GLY A 281 -14.71 10.07 10.65
C GLY A 281 -15.07 11.19 11.65
N TYR A 282 -16.34 11.61 11.67
CA TYR A 282 -16.83 12.62 12.60
C TYR A 282 -16.91 12.04 14.01
N ASP A 283 -17.39 10.80 14.13
CA ASP A 283 -17.48 10.09 15.40
C ASP A 283 -16.09 9.91 16.04
N LEU A 284 -15.08 9.52 15.25
CA LEU A 284 -13.69 9.49 15.71
C LEU A 284 -13.18 10.86 16.17
N SER A 285 -13.52 11.92 15.44
CA SER A 285 -13.16 13.29 15.85
C SER A 285 -13.83 13.70 17.16
N LEU A 286 -15.07 13.27 17.39
CA LEU A 286 -15.80 13.48 18.63
C LEU A 286 -15.20 12.67 19.79
N MET A 287 -14.78 11.42 19.54
CA MET A 287 -14.07 10.58 20.51
C MET A 287 -12.82 11.27 21.05
N ILE A 288 -11.99 11.84 20.16
CA ILE A 288 -10.77 12.52 20.58
C ILE A 288 -11.08 13.76 21.44
N LYS A 289 -12.11 14.54 21.07
CA LYS A 289 -12.52 15.74 21.82
C LYS A 289 -13.10 15.41 23.20
N THR A 290 -13.92 14.37 23.29
CA THR A 290 -14.62 13.99 24.53
C THR A 290 -13.72 13.27 25.52
N THR A 291 -12.78 12.45 25.04
CA THR A 291 -11.82 11.71 25.87
C THR A 291 -10.56 12.51 26.23
N ASN A 292 -10.45 13.76 25.76
CA ASN A 292 -9.34 14.67 26.09
C ASN A 292 -9.81 16.12 26.34
N PRO A 293 -10.60 16.35 27.41
CA PRO A 293 -11.26 17.63 27.64
C PRO A 293 -10.32 18.80 28.02
N LEU A 294 -9.04 18.53 28.32
CA LEU A 294 -8.08 19.55 28.78
C LEU A 294 -7.03 19.95 27.74
N TYR A 295 -7.03 19.36 26.53
CA TYR A 295 -6.03 19.63 25.47
C TYR A 295 -4.56 19.54 25.94
N THR A 296 -4.29 18.83 27.04
CA THR A 296 -2.95 18.72 27.63
C THR A 296 -2.08 17.64 26.98
N ASP A 297 -2.69 16.80 26.14
CA ASP A 297 -1.99 15.70 25.48
C ASP A 297 -1.32 16.16 24.18
N SER A 298 0.01 16.00 24.09
CA SER A 298 0.81 16.33 22.92
C SER A 298 0.40 15.52 21.68
N SER A 299 -0.30 14.39 21.85
CA SER A 299 -0.78 13.50 20.79
C SER A 299 -2.05 13.97 20.08
N PHE A 300 -2.80 14.94 20.64
CA PHE A 300 -4.10 15.37 20.10
C PHE A 300 -4.04 15.76 18.62
N GLY A 301 -3.04 16.57 18.25
CA GLY A 301 -2.88 17.02 16.86
C GLY A 301 -2.49 15.89 15.89
N CYS A 302 -1.89 14.80 16.40
CA CYS A 302 -1.54 13.63 15.59
C CYS A 302 -2.81 12.84 15.21
N TYR A 303 -3.68 12.57 16.19
CA TYR A 303 -4.94 11.87 15.94
C TYR A 303 -5.86 12.62 14.96
N GLU A 304 -6.01 13.93 15.13
CA GLU A 304 -6.88 14.72 14.23
C GLU A 304 -6.44 14.62 12.78
N ALA A 305 -5.13 14.68 12.51
CA ALA A 305 -4.61 14.63 11.15
C ALA A 305 -4.77 13.23 10.52
N ILE A 306 -4.66 12.17 11.32
CA ILE A 306 -4.85 10.78 10.89
C ILE A 306 -6.33 10.49 10.62
N ILE A 307 -7.22 10.99 11.47
CA ILE A 307 -8.67 10.84 11.26
C ILE A 307 -9.08 11.54 9.96
N LYS A 308 -8.59 12.75 9.71
CA LYS A 308 -8.83 13.47 8.45
C LYS A 308 -8.33 12.70 7.23
N SER A 309 -7.13 12.13 7.29
CA SER A 309 -6.60 11.34 6.17
C SER A 309 -7.33 10.01 5.96
N LEU A 310 -7.90 9.43 7.01
CA LEU A 310 -8.68 8.18 6.94
C LEU A 310 -10.13 8.43 6.46
N THR A 311 -10.69 9.60 6.74
CA THR A 311 -12.11 9.95 6.47
C THR A 311 -12.57 9.59 5.04
N PRO A 312 -11.83 9.92 3.96
CA PRO A 312 -12.26 9.57 2.61
C PRO A 312 -12.46 8.07 2.38
N ILE A 313 -11.69 7.20 3.05
CA ILE A 313 -11.88 5.74 2.97
C ILE A 313 -13.15 5.32 3.73
N LEU A 314 -13.39 5.93 4.88
CA LEU A 314 -14.55 5.56 5.69
C LEU A 314 -15.86 5.94 4.97
N GLU A 315 -15.88 7.06 4.24
CA GLU A 315 -17.02 7.48 3.41
C GLU A 315 -17.33 6.48 2.28
N ILE A 316 -16.34 5.71 1.79
CA ILE A 316 -16.56 4.67 0.77
C ILE A 316 -17.47 3.57 1.31
N VAL A 317 -17.36 3.23 2.59
CA VAL A 317 -18.18 2.21 3.25
C VAL A 317 -19.65 2.65 3.34
N GLU A 318 -19.88 3.95 3.48
CA GLU A 318 -21.22 4.56 3.56
C GLU A 318 -21.78 4.96 2.19
N SER A 319 -20.98 4.87 1.13
CA SER A 319 -21.39 5.25 -0.22
C SER A 319 -22.38 4.26 -0.82
N GLU A 320 -23.38 4.79 -1.54
CA GLU A 320 -24.29 3.99 -2.37
C GLU A 320 -23.58 3.42 -3.61
N LEU A 321 -22.48 4.05 -4.05
CA LEU A 321 -21.70 3.56 -5.18
C LEU A 321 -20.85 2.37 -4.74
N PRO A 322 -20.82 1.27 -5.53
CA PRO A 322 -19.89 0.16 -5.27
C PRO A 322 -18.47 0.69 -5.17
N PHE A 323 -17.80 0.43 -4.04
CA PHE A 323 -16.44 0.87 -3.78
C PHE A 323 -16.23 2.40 -3.91
N GLY A 324 -17.29 3.21 -3.73
CA GLY A 324 -17.22 4.66 -3.91
C GLY A 324 -16.88 5.09 -5.34
N GLY A 325 -17.08 4.19 -6.32
CA GLY A 325 -16.71 4.40 -7.73
C GLY A 325 -15.25 4.10 -8.08
N ALA A 326 -14.43 3.66 -7.12
CA ALA A 326 -13.05 3.25 -7.37
C ALA A 326 -12.94 1.75 -7.69
N SER A 327 -11.88 1.33 -8.39
CA SER A 327 -11.61 -0.10 -8.54
C SER A 327 -11.13 -0.71 -7.20
N PRO A 328 -11.48 -1.97 -6.91
CA PRO A 328 -11.01 -2.66 -5.71
C PRO A 328 -9.49 -2.67 -5.56
N ASP A 329 -8.75 -2.87 -6.66
CA ASP A 329 -7.28 -2.80 -6.68
C ASP A 329 -6.76 -1.43 -6.21
N ALA A 330 -7.36 -0.35 -6.71
CA ALA A 330 -6.97 1.00 -6.34
C ALA A 330 -7.24 1.28 -4.86
N LEU A 331 -8.34 0.76 -4.31
CA LEU A 331 -8.66 0.90 -2.89
C LEU A 331 -7.73 0.13 -1.98
N VAL A 332 -7.41 -1.12 -2.31
CA VAL A 332 -6.45 -1.92 -1.52
C VAL A 332 -5.07 -1.28 -1.59
N LEU A 333 -4.64 -0.82 -2.76
CA LEU A 333 -3.37 -0.10 -2.90
C LEU A 333 -3.36 1.18 -2.08
N TYR A 334 -4.45 1.96 -2.10
CA TYR A 334 -4.60 3.14 -1.28
C TYR A 334 -4.51 2.82 0.22
N LEU A 335 -5.21 1.78 0.68
CA LEU A 335 -5.19 1.33 2.08
C LEU A 335 -3.78 0.87 2.51
N VAL A 336 -3.02 0.26 1.62
CA VAL A 336 -1.61 -0.11 1.86
C VAL A 336 -0.71 1.14 1.91
N HIS A 337 -0.92 2.10 1.01
CA HIS A 337 -0.20 3.37 1.05
C HIS A 337 -0.49 4.12 2.33
N TRP A 338 -1.75 4.26 2.73
CA TRP A 338 -2.15 4.98 3.92
C TRP A 338 -1.39 4.53 5.17
N LEU A 339 -1.23 3.21 5.37
CA LEU A 339 -0.42 2.66 6.46
C LEU A 339 1.03 3.11 6.41
N SER A 340 1.58 3.17 5.20
CA SER A 340 2.98 3.52 4.96
C SER A 340 3.26 4.99 5.30
N PHE A 341 2.23 5.86 5.28
CA PHE A 341 2.31 7.28 5.63
C PHE A 341 2.04 7.61 7.10
N LEU A 342 1.75 6.61 7.94
CA LEU A 342 1.46 6.85 9.35
C LEU A 342 2.65 7.49 10.07
N PRO A 343 2.45 8.58 10.84
CA PRO A 343 3.51 9.17 11.64
C PRO A 343 4.11 8.16 12.63
N GLY A 344 5.43 8.21 12.82
CA GLY A 344 6.12 7.31 13.76
C GLY A 344 5.56 7.40 15.18
N GLU A 345 5.12 8.58 15.61
CA GLU A 345 4.46 8.79 16.90
C GLU A 345 3.17 7.97 17.02
N PHE A 346 2.35 7.91 15.95
CA PHE A 346 1.12 7.13 15.95
C PHE A 346 1.38 5.63 15.87
N VAL A 347 2.43 5.21 15.15
CA VAL A 347 2.85 3.81 15.12
C VAL A 347 3.28 3.37 16.52
N ILE A 348 4.01 4.21 17.25
CA ILE A 348 4.39 3.94 18.66
C ILE A 348 3.13 3.82 19.53
N LEU A 349 2.16 4.73 19.38
CA LEU A 349 0.90 4.69 20.13
C LEU A 349 0.11 3.40 19.85
N THR A 350 -0.01 3.01 18.57
CA THR A 350 -0.69 1.78 18.17
C THR A 350 0.01 0.55 18.73
N ASN A 351 1.34 0.47 18.60
CA ASN A 351 2.13 -0.64 19.13
C ASN A 351 2.12 -0.71 20.66
N SER A 352 1.95 0.44 21.32
CA SER A 352 1.78 0.53 22.78
C SER A 352 0.35 0.25 23.24
N HIS A 353 -0.53 -0.17 22.32
CA HIS A 353 -1.94 -0.43 22.58
C HIS A 353 -2.69 0.77 23.18
N ASP A 354 -2.34 1.99 22.74
CA ASP A 354 -3.11 3.17 23.09
C ASP A 354 -4.56 2.99 22.61
N THR A 355 -5.49 3.16 23.53
CA THR A 355 -6.92 2.95 23.29
C THR A 355 -7.49 3.75 22.12
N LYS A 356 -7.12 5.03 21.96
CA LYS A 356 -7.61 5.89 20.88
C LYS A 356 -7.01 5.46 19.55
N ALA A 357 -5.72 5.15 19.53
CA ALA A 357 -5.03 4.66 18.35
C ALA A 357 -5.63 3.32 17.86
N LEU A 358 -5.90 2.40 18.78
CA LEU A 358 -6.54 1.11 18.47
C LEU A 358 -7.95 1.28 17.88
N VAL A 359 -8.76 2.20 18.42
CA VAL A 359 -10.09 2.49 17.85
C VAL A 359 -9.97 3.04 16.43
N ILE A 360 -9.05 3.98 16.17
CA ILE A 360 -8.82 4.51 14.81
C ILE A 360 -8.40 3.39 13.86
N MET A 361 -7.50 2.51 14.30
CA MET A 361 -7.07 1.34 13.51
C MET A 361 -8.20 0.34 13.28
N ALA A 362 -9.10 0.14 14.25
CA ALA A 362 -10.28 -0.70 14.06
C ALA A 362 -11.21 -0.17 12.96
N HIS A 363 -11.34 1.16 12.81
CA HIS A 363 -12.09 1.76 11.71
C HIS A 363 -11.40 1.55 10.36
N TYR A 364 -10.07 1.68 10.31
CA TYR A 364 -9.27 1.31 9.13
C TYR A 364 -9.51 -0.16 8.73
N TYR A 365 -9.42 -1.08 9.69
CA TYR A 365 -9.65 -2.51 9.42
C TYR A 365 -11.08 -2.78 8.97
N ALA A 366 -12.08 -2.08 9.50
CA ALA A 366 -13.46 -2.25 9.08
C ALA A 366 -13.67 -1.82 7.62
N ALA A 367 -13.10 -0.68 7.21
CA ALA A 367 -13.12 -0.26 5.82
C ALA A 367 -12.39 -1.26 4.90
N LEU A 368 -11.28 -1.84 5.37
CA LEU A 368 -10.59 -2.89 4.64
C LEU A 368 -11.43 -4.18 4.53
N ALA A 369 -12.07 -4.62 5.61
CA ALA A 369 -12.97 -5.77 5.62
C ALA A 369 -14.12 -5.61 4.62
N PHE A 370 -14.71 -4.41 4.55
CA PHE A 370 -15.76 -4.07 3.58
C PHE A 370 -15.31 -4.27 2.12
N VAL A 371 -14.08 -3.90 1.79
CA VAL A 371 -13.52 -4.08 0.44
C VAL A 371 -13.32 -5.57 0.15
N LEU A 372 -12.71 -6.30 1.10
CA LEU A 372 -12.38 -7.72 0.95
C LEU A 372 -13.59 -8.65 0.94
N SER A 373 -14.69 -8.26 1.59
CA SER A 373 -15.93 -9.04 1.61
C SER A 373 -16.65 -8.99 0.26
N ARG A 374 -16.61 -7.85 -0.44
CA ARG A 374 -17.20 -7.67 -1.78
C ARG A 374 -16.31 -8.14 -2.91
N TRP A 375 -15.01 -8.21 -2.69
CA TRP A 375 -14.06 -8.72 -3.68
C TRP A 375 -13.50 -10.09 -3.27
N LYS A 376 -14.07 -11.17 -3.82
CA LYS A 376 -13.69 -12.55 -3.47
C LYS A 376 -12.46 -13.07 -4.23
N LYS A 377 -12.03 -12.38 -5.30
CA LYS A 377 -10.89 -12.82 -6.12
C LYS A 377 -9.59 -12.26 -5.60
N GLY A 378 -8.89 -13.07 -4.81
CA GLY A 378 -7.49 -12.85 -4.54
C GLY A 378 -7.14 -12.14 -3.23
N TRP A 379 -5.93 -11.60 -3.12
CA TRP A 379 -5.35 -10.99 -1.91
C TRP A 379 -5.49 -11.85 -0.66
N TRP A 380 -5.26 -13.16 -0.80
CA TRP A 380 -5.35 -14.14 0.29
C TRP A 380 -4.65 -13.67 1.58
N TRP A 381 -3.51 -12.99 1.41
CA TRP A 381 -2.62 -12.53 2.47
C TRP A 381 -3.22 -11.45 3.39
N LEU A 382 -4.37 -10.86 3.04
CA LEU A 382 -4.99 -9.78 3.81
C LEU A 382 -6.34 -10.17 4.43
N ARG A 383 -6.89 -11.35 4.12
CA ARG A 383 -8.29 -11.67 4.38
C ARG A 383 -8.65 -11.84 5.85
N GLU A 384 -7.78 -12.47 6.64
CA GLU A 384 -8.08 -12.80 8.04
C GLU A 384 -7.83 -11.63 9.00
N ARG A 385 -6.87 -10.77 8.66
CA ARG A 385 -6.37 -9.72 9.55
C ARG A 385 -7.41 -8.70 9.99
N PRO A 386 -8.28 -8.15 9.12
CA PRO A 386 -9.25 -7.15 9.54
C PRO A 386 -10.21 -7.66 10.62
N VAL A 387 -10.76 -8.86 10.42
CA VAL A 387 -11.69 -9.50 11.35
C VAL A 387 -10.98 -9.75 12.67
N PHE A 388 -9.82 -10.41 12.62
CA PHE A 388 -9.02 -10.71 13.80
C PHE A 388 -8.69 -9.44 14.60
N MET A 389 -8.17 -8.39 13.95
CA MET A 389 -7.71 -7.20 14.66
C MET A 389 -8.87 -6.42 15.31
N ILE A 390 -10.05 -6.35 14.67
CA ILE A 390 -11.23 -5.69 15.25
C ILE A 390 -11.73 -6.47 16.48
N GLU A 391 -11.83 -7.79 16.38
CA GLU A 391 -12.29 -8.63 17.49
C GLU A 391 -11.35 -8.57 18.69
N GLN A 392 -10.04 -8.70 18.45
CA GLN A 392 -9.02 -8.59 19.50
C GLN A 392 -9.01 -7.21 20.14
N THR A 393 -9.13 -6.15 19.33
CA THR A 393 -9.23 -4.77 19.84
C THR A 393 -10.47 -4.59 20.71
N ASN A 394 -11.64 -5.07 20.26
CA ASN A 394 -12.88 -4.97 21.03
C ASN A 394 -12.78 -5.71 22.37
N ALA A 395 -12.26 -6.93 22.35
CA ALA A 395 -12.07 -7.73 23.55
C ALA A 395 -11.09 -7.08 24.55
N PHE A 396 -10.05 -6.41 24.03
CA PHE A 396 -9.05 -5.72 24.85
C PHE A 396 -9.57 -4.43 25.48
N LEU A 397 -10.31 -3.61 24.74
CA LEU A 397 -10.78 -2.31 25.22
C LEU A 397 -11.95 -2.42 26.22
N GLY A 398 -12.80 -3.45 26.06
CA GLY A 398 -13.94 -3.68 26.94
C GLY A 398 -15.08 -2.67 26.78
N GLU A 399 -16.00 -2.66 27.75
CA GLU A 399 -17.27 -1.93 27.69
C GLU A 399 -17.10 -0.40 27.61
N ASP A 400 -16.03 0.15 28.17
CA ASP A 400 -15.76 1.59 28.19
C ASP A 400 -15.61 2.21 26.79
N TRP A 401 -15.28 1.38 25.78
CA TRP A 401 -15.07 1.81 24.40
C TRP A 401 -16.13 1.27 23.43
N GLU A 402 -17.17 0.60 23.93
CA GLU A 402 -18.20 -0.05 23.12
C GLU A 402 -18.86 0.93 22.14
N ILE A 403 -19.14 2.15 22.59
CA ILE A 403 -19.76 3.19 21.75
C ILE A 403 -18.91 3.52 20.50
N TRP A 404 -17.59 3.50 20.64
CA TRP A 404 -16.65 3.81 19.56
C TRP A 404 -16.31 2.58 18.72
N MET A 405 -16.39 1.38 19.29
CA MET A 405 -16.22 0.12 18.56
C MET A 405 -17.47 -0.35 17.81
N LYS A 406 -18.62 0.28 18.08
CA LYS A 406 -19.91 -0.05 17.46
C LYS A 406 -19.87 -0.05 15.93
N TRP A 407 -19.27 0.98 15.32
CA TRP A 407 -19.21 1.09 13.86
C TRP A 407 -18.34 -0.02 13.24
N PRO A 408 -17.07 -0.23 13.66
CA PRO A 408 -16.26 -1.34 13.16
C PRO A 408 -16.95 -2.72 13.25
N ILE A 409 -17.59 -3.00 14.40
CA ILE A 409 -18.31 -4.26 14.62
C ILE A 409 -19.53 -4.38 13.70
N SER A 410 -20.26 -3.28 13.47
CA SER A 410 -21.41 -3.29 12.56
C SER A 410 -20.99 -3.59 11.12
N VAL A 411 -19.85 -3.07 10.66
CA VAL A 411 -19.32 -3.35 9.34
C VAL A 411 -18.93 -4.81 9.19
N LEU A 412 -18.35 -5.44 10.22
CA LEU A 412 -18.07 -6.87 10.20
C LEU A 412 -19.34 -7.71 10.03
N LYS A 413 -20.38 -7.43 10.82
CA LYS A 413 -21.67 -8.12 10.70
C LYS A 413 -22.26 -7.99 9.29
N MET A 414 -22.17 -6.79 8.70
CA MET A 414 -22.59 -6.57 7.31
C MET A 414 -21.78 -7.35 6.28
N CYS A 415 -20.51 -7.66 6.57
CA CYS A 415 -19.65 -8.44 5.69
C CYS A 415 -19.96 -9.94 5.75
N ASP A 416 -20.46 -10.42 6.89
CA ASP A 416 -20.88 -11.81 7.10
C ASP A 416 -22.27 -12.09 6.51
N ASP A 417 -23.13 -11.09 6.49
CA ASP A 417 -24.45 -11.18 5.88
C ASP A 417 -24.34 -11.20 4.33
N GLU A 418 -24.47 -12.39 3.71
CA GLU A 418 -24.39 -12.60 2.26
C GLU A 418 -25.39 -11.76 1.42
N ASN A 419 -26.34 -11.06 2.05
CA ASN A 419 -27.36 -10.21 1.43
C ASN A 419 -27.13 -8.69 1.61
N GLY A 420 -25.88 -8.26 1.85
CA GLY A 420 -25.48 -6.89 2.22
C GLY A 420 -26.22 -5.73 1.55
N HIS A 421 -27.30 -5.28 2.19
CA HIS A 421 -27.96 -4.01 1.94
C HIS A 421 -27.95 -3.18 3.23
N TRP A 422 -27.46 -1.94 3.13
CA TRP A 422 -27.82 -0.90 4.09
C TRP A 422 -29.33 -0.65 3.98
N GLY A 423 -30.06 -0.81 5.09
CA GLY A 423 -31.52 -0.90 5.07
C GLY A 423 -32.24 0.40 4.65
N PHE A 424 -33.18 0.27 3.72
CA PHE A 424 -34.61 0.59 3.88
C PHE A 424 -35.42 -0.30 2.91
N PRO A 425 -36.55 -0.91 3.32
CA PRO A 425 -37.38 -1.70 2.42
C PRO A 425 -38.18 -0.76 1.54
N VAL A 426 -37.72 -0.54 0.31
CA VAL A 426 -38.58 -0.04 -0.75
C VAL A 426 -39.04 -1.26 -1.53
N GLU A 427 -40.29 -1.66 -1.31
CA GLU A 427 -41.01 -2.53 -2.24
C GLU A 427 -40.96 -1.87 -3.62
N VAL A 428 -40.17 -2.43 -4.53
CA VAL A 428 -40.39 -2.21 -5.96
C VAL A 428 -40.38 -3.55 -6.66
N ASP A 429 -41.55 -3.81 -7.24
CA ASP A 429 -41.89 -4.89 -8.14
C ASP A 429 -40.77 -5.28 -9.12
N ARG A 430 -40.65 -6.60 -9.26
CA ARG A 430 -40.34 -7.38 -10.47
C ARG A 430 -40.00 -6.53 -11.69
N LEU A 431 -38.82 -6.77 -12.28
CA LEU A 431 -38.63 -7.00 -13.72
C LEU A 431 -37.19 -7.46 -14.03
N HIS A 432 -37.11 -8.68 -14.54
CA HIS A 432 -36.09 -9.31 -15.39
C HIS A 432 -34.61 -9.40 -14.96
N GLU A 433 -34.25 -10.65 -14.64
CA GLU A 433 -32.96 -11.29 -14.91
C GLU A 433 -32.45 -10.96 -16.33
N VAL A 434 -31.22 -10.44 -16.43
CA VAL A 434 -30.34 -10.67 -17.57
C VAL A 434 -28.92 -10.84 -17.04
N GLU A 435 -28.39 -12.04 -17.23
CA GLU A 435 -26.97 -12.38 -17.12
C GLU A 435 -26.14 -11.42 -17.99
N ALA A 436 -25.10 -10.81 -17.41
CA ALA A 436 -24.08 -10.08 -18.16
C ALA A 436 -22.70 -10.42 -17.60
N GLU A 437 -22.15 -11.53 -18.09
CA GLU A 437 -20.71 -11.68 -18.25
C GLU A 437 -20.23 -10.77 -19.40
N GLU A 438 -18.97 -10.33 -19.30
CA GLU A 438 -18.17 -9.60 -20.30
C GLU A 438 -18.49 -8.12 -20.59
N GLU A 439 -17.64 -7.23 -20.02
CA GLU A 439 -16.80 -6.24 -20.73
C GLU A 439 -16.52 -5.03 -19.82
N MET A 440 -15.35 -4.99 -19.20
CA MET A 440 -14.74 -3.74 -18.78
C MET A 440 -13.35 -3.68 -19.41
N GLY A 441 -13.33 -3.03 -20.57
CA GLY A 441 -12.16 -2.82 -21.39
C GLY A 441 -11.11 -1.93 -20.71
N VAL A 442 -9.88 -2.19 -21.14
CA VAL A 442 -8.69 -1.38 -20.92
C VAL A 442 -8.95 0.08 -21.32
N LEU A 443 -8.85 1.00 -20.37
CA LEU A 443 -8.65 2.42 -20.62
C LEU A 443 -7.30 2.85 -19.98
N LEU A 444 -6.23 2.39 -20.61
CA LEU A 444 -4.95 3.10 -20.61
C LEU A 444 -4.88 3.86 -21.93
N SER A 445 -4.45 5.12 -21.85
CA SER A 445 -4.28 6.12 -22.92
C SER A 445 -5.45 7.12 -23.01
N VAL A 446 -5.33 8.23 -22.28
CA VAL A 446 -5.84 9.50 -22.80
C VAL A 446 -4.63 10.38 -23.05
N ASP A 447 -4.28 10.46 -24.32
CA ASP A 447 -3.36 11.43 -24.87
C ASP A 447 -3.84 12.84 -24.53
N PHE A 448 -2.89 13.66 -24.08
CA PHE A 448 -3.03 15.10 -23.96
C PHE A 448 -3.34 15.70 -25.34
N HIS A 449 -4.54 16.25 -25.52
CA HIS A 449 -4.80 17.27 -26.54
C HIS A 449 -5.47 18.50 -25.92
N PRO A 450 -4.92 19.72 -26.16
CA PRO A 450 -5.34 20.94 -25.47
C PRO A 450 -6.55 21.53 -26.20
N CYS A 451 -7.73 21.50 -25.58
CA CYS A 451 -8.90 22.18 -26.11
C CYS A 451 -9.26 23.39 -25.23
N LYS A 452 -8.75 24.54 -25.70
CA LYS A 452 -9.26 25.92 -25.61
C LYS A 452 -10.37 26.22 -24.59
N LEU A 453 -10.01 27.12 -23.67
CA LEU A 453 -10.84 28.11 -22.95
C LEU A 453 -12.31 28.19 -23.36
N GLY A 454 -13.17 27.96 -22.36
CA GLY A 454 -14.62 27.99 -22.48
C GLY A 454 -15.19 29.39 -22.72
N ASP A 455 -16.24 29.41 -23.54
CA ASP A 455 -17.22 30.46 -23.61
C ASP A 455 -18.16 30.37 -22.40
N GLU A 456 -18.25 31.45 -21.64
CA GLU A 456 -19.11 31.64 -20.49
C GLU A 456 -20.60 31.61 -20.89
N SER A 457 -21.33 30.52 -20.62
CA SER A 457 -22.80 30.57 -20.71
C SER A 457 -23.58 29.73 -19.68
N TRP A 458 -22.91 29.03 -18.77
CA TRP A 458 -23.61 28.24 -17.75
C TRP A 458 -23.96 29.03 -16.47
N ALA A 459 -23.31 30.17 -16.23
CA ALA A 459 -23.51 31.01 -15.05
C ALA A 459 -24.76 31.93 -15.07
N ARG A 460 -25.66 31.81 -16.07
CA ARG A 460 -26.85 32.68 -16.20
C ARG A 460 -28.21 31.99 -16.07
N LYS A 461 -28.28 30.72 -15.67
CA LYS A 461 -29.56 29.98 -15.57
C LYS A 461 -30.05 29.61 -14.15
N ILE A 462 -29.46 30.17 -13.09
CA ILE A 462 -29.97 30.05 -11.70
C ILE A 462 -30.50 31.39 -11.15
N ALA A 463 -30.64 32.42 -12.00
CA ALA A 463 -31.31 33.68 -11.68
C ALA A 463 -32.53 33.92 -12.58
N SER A 464 -33.50 32.99 -12.60
CA SER A 464 -34.88 33.27 -13.01
C SER A 464 -35.81 32.22 -12.40
N ASN A 465 -35.96 32.33 -11.07
CA ASN A 465 -37.25 32.18 -10.41
C ASN A 465 -37.66 33.58 -9.90
N ARG A 466 -37.71 34.51 -10.85
CA ARG A 466 -38.82 35.40 -11.14
C ARG A 466 -38.71 35.81 -12.60
#